data_AF-A0A352APA5-F1
#
_entry.id   AF-A0A352APA5-F1
#
_cell.length_a   1.000
_cell.length_b   1.000
_cell.length_c   1.000
_cell.angle_alpha   90.00
_cell.angle_beta   90.00
_cell.angle_gamma   90.00
#
_symmetry.space_group_name_H-M   'P 1'
#
loop_
_entity.id
_entity.type
_entity.pdbx_description
1 polymer ?
#
loop_
_entity_poly.entity_id
_entity_poly.type
_entity_poly.pdbx_seq_one_letter_code
_entity_poly.pdbx_strand_id
1 'polypeptide(L)'
;MNYQRQTLTLPSLQLSYLEWHQGDEPLLLLHGLADHALVWSSLGDDLADRYHIVAPDMRGHGESSKPEGNYTFADAIADLEALMEYLGWSSAHVVGHSWTGKLAL
;
A
#
# COMPACT_ATOMS: atom_id res chain seq x y z
N MET A 1 12.08 11.65 -8.32
CA MET A 1 11.02 10.85 -7.70
C MET A 1 11.29 10.84 -6.22
N ASN A 2 10.29 11.20 -5.43
CA ASN A 2 10.47 11.49 -4.01
C ASN A 2 10.21 10.27 -3.12
N TYR A 3 9.92 9.11 -3.71
CA TYR A 3 9.69 7.86 -3.00
C TYR A 3 10.92 6.96 -2.90
N GLN A 4 10.87 6.06 -1.92
CA GLN A 4 11.73 4.90 -1.82
C GLN A 4 10.90 3.62 -1.81
N ARG A 5 11.41 2.56 -2.43
CA ARG A 5 10.79 1.23 -2.31
C ARG A 5 11.29 0.56 -1.03
N GLN A 6 10.35 0.03 -0.28
CA GLN A 6 10.59 -0.73 0.94
C GLN A 6 9.87 -2.07 0.88
N THR A 7 10.19 -2.91 1.88
CA THR A 7 9.68 -4.26 1.98
C THR A 7 9.44 -4.62 3.43
N LEU A 8 8.24 -5.11 3.72
CA LEU A 8 7.84 -5.66 5.00
C LEU A 8 7.70 -7.17 4.89
N THR A 9 8.36 -7.92 5.77
CA THR A 9 8.19 -9.38 5.86
C THR A 9 7.11 -9.70 6.87
N LEU A 10 5.97 -10.18 6.39
CA LEU A 10 4.86 -10.69 7.20
C LEU A 10 4.93 -12.24 7.26
N PRO A 11 4.25 -12.89 8.23
CA PRO A 11 4.18 -14.35 8.27
C PRO A 11 3.57 -14.98 6.99
N SER A 12 2.65 -14.26 6.34
CA SER A 12 1.90 -14.71 5.16
C SER A 12 2.57 -14.36 3.83
N LEU A 13 3.32 -13.26 3.76
CA LEU A 13 4.05 -12.83 2.56
C LEU A 13 5.14 -11.79 2.85
N GLN A 14 6.01 -11.59 1.88
CA GLN A 14 6.80 -10.37 1.76
C GLN A 14 6.01 -9.33 0.94
N LEU A 15 5.66 -8.21 1.57
CA LEU A 15 4.90 -7.10 1.01
C LEU A 15 5.86 -5.96 0.62
N SER A 16 5.91 -5.59 -0.66
CA SER A 16 6.65 -4.42 -1.12
C SER A 16 5.76 -3.20 -1.24
N TYR A 17 6.29 -2.02 -0.94
CA TYR A 17 5.56 -0.76 -1.04
C TYR A 17 6.49 0.39 -1.41
N LEU A 18 5.92 1.42 -2.03
CA LEU A 18 6.59 2.71 -2.21
C LEU A 18 6.22 3.64 -1.05
N GLU A 19 7.18 4.41 -0.56
CA GLU A 19 6.99 5.33 0.54
C GLU A 19 7.51 6.73 0.21
N TRP A 20 6.67 7.74 0.40
CA TRP A 20 7.05 9.15 0.44
C TRP A 20 6.97 9.62 1.90
N HIS A 21 8.12 9.87 2.51
CA HIS A 21 8.23 10.19 3.94
C HIS A 21 8.65 11.65 4.15
N GLN A 22 7.85 12.59 3.62
CA GLN A 22 8.12 14.03 3.72
C GLN A 22 7.06 14.76 4.55
N GLY A 23 5.79 14.40 4.39
CA GLY A 23 4.69 14.90 5.21
C GLY A 23 4.41 14.01 6.42
N ASP A 24 3.46 14.45 7.25
CA ASP A 24 3.14 13.81 8.54
C ASP A 24 1.75 13.12 8.54
N GLU A 25 0.86 13.47 7.60
CA GLU A 25 -0.51 12.95 7.58
C GLU A 25 -0.56 11.59 6.84
N PRO A 26 -0.96 10.46 7.47
CA PRO A 26 -0.91 9.15 6.82
C PRO A 26 -1.87 9.00 5.63
N LEU A 27 -1.37 8.47 4.52
CA LEU A 27 -2.14 8.21 3.30
C LEU A 27 -1.76 6.86 2.66
N LEU A 28 -2.74 5.98 2.52
CA LEU A 28 -2.63 4.73 1.75
C LEU A 28 -3.17 4.89 0.33
N LEU A 29 -2.37 4.54 -0.66
CA LEU A 29 -2.75 4.51 -2.07
C LEU A 29 -2.81 3.08 -2.60
N LEU A 30 -4.01 2.55 -2.86
CA LEU A 30 -4.26 1.15 -3.19
C LEU A 30 -4.58 1.00 -4.69
N HIS A 31 -3.69 0.33 -5.43
CA HIS A 31 -3.80 0.18 -6.88
C HIS A 31 -4.95 -0.76 -7.33
N GLY A 32 -5.20 -0.83 -8.64
CA GLY A 32 -6.23 -1.67 -9.25
C GLY A 32 -5.82 -3.13 -9.51
N LEU A 33 -6.65 -3.91 -10.19
CA LEU A 33 -6.35 -5.32 -10.48
C LEU A 33 -5.38 -5.37 -11.64
N ALA A 34 -4.39 -6.28 -11.59
CA ALA A 34 -3.32 -6.36 -12.58
C ALA A 34 -2.48 -5.08 -12.73
N ASP A 35 -2.38 -4.31 -11.64
CA ASP A 35 -1.59 -3.08 -11.52
C ASP A 35 -0.54 -3.21 -10.40
N HIS A 36 0.21 -2.15 -10.10
CA HIS A 36 1.18 -2.07 -9.01
C HIS A 36 1.37 -0.63 -8.52
N ALA A 37 2.15 -0.43 -7.46
CA ALA A 37 2.29 0.84 -6.73
C ALA A 37 2.75 2.05 -7.58
N LEU A 38 3.48 1.82 -8.69
CA LEU A 38 4.01 2.91 -9.52
C LEU A 38 2.92 3.69 -10.26
N VAL A 39 1.69 3.18 -10.37
CA VAL A 39 0.56 3.95 -10.90
C VAL A 39 0.35 5.26 -10.13
N TRP A 40 0.77 5.28 -8.87
CA TRP A 40 0.64 6.43 -7.98
C TRP A 40 1.81 7.40 -8.04
N SER A 41 2.88 7.16 -8.82
CA SER A 41 4.10 7.95 -8.71
C SER A 41 3.90 9.46 -8.89
N SER A 42 3.08 9.87 -9.86
CA SER A 42 2.77 11.29 -10.07
C SER A 42 1.98 11.89 -8.91
N LEU A 43 0.90 11.21 -8.49
CA LEU A 43 0.05 11.69 -7.40
C LEU A 43 0.82 11.74 -6.06
N GLY A 44 1.66 10.73 -5.82
CA GLY A 44 2.51 10.67 -4.63
C GLY A 44 3.49 11.83 -4.60
N ASP A 45 4.19 12.12 -5.70
CA ASP A 45 5.10 13.26 -5.78
C ASP A 45 4.36 14.60 -5.56
N ASP A 46 3.14 14.75 -6.06
CA ASP A 46 2.32 15.98 -5.90
C ASP A 46 1.78 16.18 -4.47
N LEU A 47 1.63 15.10 -3.68
CA LEU A 47 1.03 15.14 -2.34
C LEU A 47 2.05 14.95 -1.21
N ALA A 48 3.29 14.59 -1.53
CA ALA A 48 4.30 14.16 -0.55
C ALA A 48 4.65 15.22 0.49
N ASP A 49 4.55 16.51 0.17
CA ASP A 49 4.86 17.59 1.10
C ASP A 49 3.89 17.68 2.28
N ARG A 50 2.71 17.07 2.15
CA ARG A 50 1.66 17.08 3.18
C ARG A 50 1.47 15.71 3.84
N TYR A 51 1.53 14.65 3.04
CA TYR A 51 1.20 13.31 3.50
C TYR A 51 2.44 12.43 3.67
N HIS A 52 2.42 11.56 4.69
CA HIS A 52 3.25 10.36 4.75
C HIS A 52 2.55 9.30 3.91
N ILE A 53 3.02 9.08 2.68
CA ILE A 53 2.31 8.27 1.68
C ILE A 53 2.94 6.88 1.60
N VAL A 54 2.10 5.85 1.67
CA VAL A 54 2.49 4.47 1.40
C VAL A 54 1.60 3.87 0.32
N ALA A 55 2.22 3.34 -0.73
CA ALA A 55 1.56 2.65 -1.83
C ALA A 55 2.07 1.21 -1.91
N PRO A 56 1.35 0.23 -1.34
CA PRO A 56 1.75 -1.17 -1.42
C PRO A 56 1.48 -1.75 -2.81
N ASP A 57 2.39 -2.64 -3.24
CA ASP A 57 2.03 -3.67 -4.21
C ASP A 57 1.15 -4.68 -3.46
N MET A 58 -0.15 -4.73 -3.78
CA MET A 58 -1.09 -5.65 -3.15
C MET A 58 -0.62 -7.10 -3.31
N ARG A 59 -1.03 -8.01 -2.40
CA ARG A 59 -0.68 -9.43 -2.51
C ARG A 59 -0.88 -9.98 -3.93
N GLY A 60 0.10 -10.72 -4.43
CA GLY A 60 0.11 -11.24 -5.80
C GLY A 60 0.50 -10.25 -6.90
N HIS A 61 0.73 -8.98 -6.58
CA HIS A 61 1.04 -7.93 -7.54
C HIS A 61 2.46 -7.39 -7.37
N GLY A 62 2.95 -6.69 -8.41
CA GLY A 62 4.25 -6.00 -8.40
C GLY A 62 5.40 -6.83 -7.81
N GLU A 63 6.13 -6.20 -6.91
CA GLU A 63 7.27 -6.80 -6.20
C GLU A 63 6.87 -7.50 -4.90
N SER A 64 5.58 -7.50 -4.54
CA SER A 64 5.07 -8.34 -3.46
C SER A 64 5.05 -9.82 -3.84
N SER A 65 5.09 -10.67 -2.81
CA SER A 65 5.02 -12.12 -3.00
C SER A 65 3.72 -12.53 -3.68
N LYS A 66 3.77 -13.68 -4.35
CA LYS A 66 2.63 -14.32 -5.04
C LYS A 66 2.33 -15.65 -4.36
N PRO A 67 1.79 -15.63 -3.12
CA PRO A 67 1.53 -16.86 -2.37
C PRO A 67 0.53 -17.74 -3.11
N GLU A 68 0.62 -19.06 -2.88
CA GLU A 68 -0.40 -20.01 -3.31
C GLU A 68 -1.64 -19.86 -2.43
N GLY A 69 -2.79 -19.53 -3.03
CA GLY A 69 -4.04 -19.30 -2.30
C GLY A 69 -4.09 -17.96 -1.54
N ASN A 70 -5.18 -17.75 -0.79
CA ASN A 70 -5.43 -16.56 0.05
C ASN A 70 -5.49 -15.24 -0.71
N TYR A 71 -6.50 -15.07 -1.57
CA TYR A 71 -6.77 -13.80 -2.26
C TYR A 71 -8.15 -13.25 -1.89
N THR A 72 -8.60 -13.51 -0.66
CA THR A 72 -9.85 -12.94 -0.15
C THR A 72 -9.64 -11.48 0.24
N PHE A 73 -10.73 -10.73 0.37
CA PHE A 73 -10.64 -9.37 0.91
C PHE A 73 -10.12 -9.36 2.35
N ALA A 74 -10.45 -10.37 3.16
CA ALA A 74 -9.94 -10.48 4.52
C ALA A 74 -8.42 -10.64 4.54
N ASP A 75 -7.85 -11.43 3.63
CA ASP A 75 -6.39 -11.57 3.51
C ASP A 75 -5.73 -10.24 3.13
N ALA A 76 -6.30 -9.53 2.15
CA ALA A 76 -5.78 -8.24 1.71
C ALA A 76 -5.88 -7.17 2.82
N ILE A 77 -6.98 -7.14 3.58
CA ILE A 77 -7.15 -6.23 4.72
C ILE A 77 -6.14 -6.53 5.81
N ALA A 78 -5.93 -7.80 6.16
CA ALA A 78 -4.97 -8.19 7.17
C ALA A 78 -3.53 -7.78 6.82
N ASP A 79 -3.16 -7.86 5.53
CA ASP A 79 -1.85 -7.37 5.08
C ASP A 79 -1.71 -5.84 5.24
N LEU A 80 -2.78 -5.08 4.97
CA LEU A 80 -2.81 -3.62 5.12
C LEU A 80 -2.80 -3.20 6.60
N GLU A 81 -3.55 -3.88 7.46
CA GLU A 81 -3.56 -3.66 8.90
C GLU A 81 -2.17 -3.90 9.50
N ALA A 82 -1.51 -5.00 9.10
CA ALA A 82 -0.15 -5.29 9.54
C ALA A 82 0.87 -4.25 9.03
N LEU A 83 0.68 -3.73 7.81
CA LEU A 83 1.50 -2.63 7.29
C LEU A 83 1.28 -1.34 8.09
N MET A 84 0.03 -0.98 8.41
CA MET A 84 -0.28 0.19 9.24
C MET A 84 0.29 0.04 10.65
N GLU A 85 0.17 -1.13 11.27
CA GLU A 85 0.75 -1.41 12.58
C GLU A 85 2.28 -1.25 12.56
N TYR A 86 2.96 -1.79 11.53
CA TYR A 86 4.40 -1.64 11.35
C TYR A 86 4.82 -0.16 11.22
N LEU A 87 4.03 0.66 10.52
CA LEU A 87 4.28 2.09 10.35
C LEU A 87 3.89 2.92 11.58
N GLY A 88 3.26 2.32 12.60
CA GLY A 88 2.75 3.02 13.78
C GLY A 88 1.50 3.87 13.49
N TRP A 89 0.78 3.60 12.41
CA TRP A 89 -0.40 4.34 12.00
C TRP A 89 -1.66 3.77 12.67
N SER A 90 -2.31 4.57 13.52
CA SER A 90 -3.62 4.21 14.10
C SER A 90 -4.80 4.51 13.18
N SER A 91 -4.58 5.35 12.16
CA SER A 91 -5.55 5.70 11.12
C SER A 91 -4.81 6.25 9.90
N ALA A 92 -5.44 6.17 8.73
CA ALA A 92 -4.93 6.78 7.50
C ALA A 92 -6.08 7.20 6.59
N HIS A 93 -5.83 8.21 5.76
CA HIS A 93 -6.66 8.43 4.57
C HIS A 93 -6.40 7.29 3.58
N VAL A 94 -7.43 6.85 2.85
CA VAL A 94 -7.30 5.75 1.91
C VAL A 94 -7.86 6.17 0.55
N VAL A 95 -7.06 5.99 -0.50
CA VAL A 95 -7.50 6.10 -1.89
C VAL A 95 -7.42 4.71 -2.52
N GLY A 96 -8.58 4.13 -2.84
CA GLY A 96 -8.68 2.85 -3.52
C GLY A 96 -9.10 3.01 -4.98
N HIS A 97 -8.40 2.35 -5.90
CA HIS A 97 -8.75 2.32 -7.32
C HIS A 97 -9.36 0.98 -7.73
N SER A 98 -10.55 1.00 -8.33
CA SER A 98 -11.24 -0.19 -8.84
C SER A 98 -11.57 -1.19 -7.72
N TRP A 99 -11.05 -2.43 -7.77
CA TRP A 99 -11.40 -3.46 -6.78
C TRP A 99 -10.98 -3.11 -5.35
N THR A 100 -9.88 -2.39 -5.16
CA THR A 100 -9.44 -1.92 -3.83
C THR A 100 -10.35 -0.84 -3.27
N GLY A 101 -11.22 -0.24 -4.08
CA GLY A 101 -12.31 0.60 -3.58
C GLY A 101 -13.25 -0.14 -2.63
N LYS A 102 -13.39 -1.47 -2.75
CA LYS A 102 -14.14 -2.28 -1.78
C LYS A 102 -13.40 -2.52 -0.47
N LEU A 103 -12.07 -2.39 -0.45
CA LEU A 103 -11.27 -2.49 0.78
C LEU A 103 -11.28 -1.19 1.58
N ALA A 104 -11.57 -0.06 0.92
CA ALA A 104 -11.56 1.27 1.52
C ALA A 104 -12.90 1.67 2.16
N LEU A 105 -13.90 0.78 2.20
CA LEU A 105 -15.27 1.00 2.72
C LEU A 105 -15.58 0.05 3.87
#